data_AF-A0A972VAW8-F1
#
_entry.id   AF-A0A972VAW8-F1
#
_cell.length_a   1.000
_cell.length_b   1.000
_cell.length_c   1.000
_cell.angle_alpha   90.00
_cell.angle_beta   90.00
_cell.angle_gamma   90.00
#
_symmetry.space_group_name_H-M   'P 1'
#
loop_
_entity.id
_entity.type
_entity.pdbx_description
1 polymer ?
#
loop_
_entity_poly.entity_id
_entity_poly.type
_entity_poly.pdbx_seq_one_letter_code
_entity_poly.pdbx_strand_id
1 'polypeptide(L)' 'MIRLLLIIVGPLILPAAVYVIWRTFVPPKFGGSAAIARDQWEPLPWPWLLGVGGVLMVITLTAIVLFPEIFGGF' A
#
# COMPACT_ATOMS: atom_id res chain seq x y z
N MET A 1 -12.66 -5.01 -16.75
CA MET A 1 -12.93 -5.34 -15.33
C MET A 1 -11.65 -5.39 -14.50
N ILE A 2 -10.64 -6.19 -14.86
CA ILE A 2 -9.41 -6.33 -14.05
C ILE A 2 -8.61 -5.03 -13.88
N ARG A 3 -8.63 -4.16 -14.90
CA ARG A 3 -7.99 -2.84 -14.86
C ARG A 3 -8.54 -1.95 -13.74
N LEU A 4 -9.86 -1.92 -13.56
CA LEU A 4 -10.52 -1.17 -12.49
C LEU A 4 -10.17 -1.73 -11.11
N LEU A 5 -10.12 -3.05 -10.99
CA LEU A 5 -9.65 -3.72 -9.77
C LEU A 5 -8.22 -3.28 -9.44
N LEU A 6 -7.28 -3.32 -10.39
CA LEU A 6 -5.89 -2.91 -10.12
C LEU A 6 -5.75 -1.43 -9.76
N ILE A 7 -6.56 -0.55 -10.37
CA ILE A 7 -6.54 0.90 -10.11
C ILE A 7 -7.07 1.24 -8.70
N ILE A 8 -8.01 0.45 -8.17
CA ILE A 8 -8.61 0.72 -6.85
C ILE A 8 -7.91 -0.11 -5.77
N VAL A 9 -7.83 -1.42 -5.98
CA VAL A 9 -7.27 -2.38 -5.02
C VAL A 9 -5.76 -2.20 -4.90
N GLY A 10 -5.07 -1.89 -6.00
CA GLY A 10 -3.62 -1.67 -6.00
C GLY A 10 -3.22 -0.60 -4.97
N PRO A 11 -3.65 0.66 -5.11
CA PRO A 11 -3.34 1.74 -4.18
C PRO A 11 -3.74 1.49 -2.72
N LEU A 12 -4.82 0.73 -2.48
CA LEU A 12 -5.27 0.40 -1.14
C LEU A 12 -4.40 -0.68 -0.48
N ILE A 13 -3.97 -1.68 -1.24
CA ILE A 13 -3.16 -2.79 -0.72
C ILE A 13 -1.67 -2.45 -0.70
N LEU A 14 -1.18 -1.61 -1.62
CA LEU A 14 0.24 -1.28 -1.76
C LEU A 14 0.89 -0.81 -0.45
N PRO A 15 0.31 0.13 0.31
CA PRO A 15 0.88 0.58 1.57
C PRO A 15 0.95 -0.54 2.61
N ALA A 16 -0.07 -1.39 2.67
CA ALA A 16 -0.08 -2.54 3.56
C ALA A 16 0.99 -3.57 3.17
N ALA A 17 1.12 -3.89 1.87
CA ALA A 17 2.14 -4.82 1.38
C ALA A 17 3.55 -4.30 1.63
N VAL A 18 3.82 -3.02 1.32
CA VAL A 18 5.11 -2.37 1.58
C VAL A 18 5.41 -2.35 3.07
N TYR A 19 4.43 -2.04 3.91
CA TYR A 19 4.60 -2.03 5.36
C TYR A 19 4.95 -3.43 5.90
N VAL A 20 4.23 -4.46 5.46
CA VAL A 20 4.48 -5.85 5.88
C VAL A 20 5.85 -6.32 5.43
N ILE A 21 6.22 -6.07 4.16
CA ILE A 21 7.55 -6.42 3.62
C ILE A 21 8.64 -5.71 4.44
N TRP A 22 8.49 -4.41 4.70
CA TRP A 22 9.42 -3.65 5.53
C TRP A 22 9.57 -4.26 6.92
N ARG A 23 8.46 -4.50 7.63
CA ARG A 23 8.48 -5.05 9.00
C ARG A 23 9.07 -6.45 9.08
N THR A 24 8.92 -7.24 8.02
CA THR A 24 9.37 -8.64 7.96
C THR A 24 10.87 -8.74 7.66
N PHE A 25 11.39 -7.96 6.72
CA PHE A 25 12.77 -8.12 6.24
C PHE A 25 13.77 -7.15 6.88
N VAL A 26 13.31 -6.01 7.38
CA VAL A 26 14.21 -5.03 8.01
C VAL A 26 14.56 -5.49 9.43
N PRO A 27 15.82 -5.35 9.87
CA PRO A 27 16.19 -5.67 11.25
C PRO A 27 15.44 -4.79 12.28
N PRO A 28 15.13 -5.29 13.49
CA PRO A 28 14.43 -4.51 14.51
C PRO A 28 15.09 -3.17 14.86
N LYS A 29 16.42 -3.10 14.79
CA LYS A 29 17.21 -1.86 15.00
C LYS A 29 16.90 -0.74 13.99
N PHE A 30 16.34 -1.06 12.83
CA PHE A 30 16.01 -0.11 11.77
C PHE A 30 14.48 -0.01 11.55
N GLY A 31 13.68 -0.39 12.55
CA GLY A 31 12.23 -0.33 12.46
C GLY A 31 11.58 -1.60 11.91
N GLY A 32 12.32 -2.71 11.85
CA GLY A 32 11.75 -4.05 11.71
C GLY A 32 10.95 -4.50 12.91
N SER A 33 10.17 -5.57 12.75
CA SER A 33 9.37 -6.09 13.86
C SER A 33 10.14 -7.00 14.79
N ALA A 34 10.30 -6.56 16.04
CA ALA A 34 10.80 -7.41 17.12
C ALA A 34 9.81 -8.53 17.48
N ALA A 35 8.51 -8.34 17.23
CA ALA A 35 7.49 -9.35 17.45
C ALA A 35 7.58 -10.45 16.38
N ILE A 36 7.64 -10.10 15.10
CA ILE A 36 7.80 -11.07 14.00
C ILE A 36 9.12 -11.84 14.15
N ALA A 37 10.21 -11.16 14.54
CA ALA A 37 11.49 -11.83 14.81
C ALA A 37 11.46 -12.82 15.99
N ARG A 38 10.40 -12.80 16.81
CA ARG A 38 10.14 -13.73 17.91
C ARG A 38 8.95 -14.66 17.62
N ASP A 39 8.53 -14.76 16.36
CA ASP A 39 7.34 -15.50 15.92
C ASP A 39 6.03 -15.08 16.64
N GLN A 40 5.94 -13.82 17.02
CA GLN A 40 4.77 -13.22 17.65
C GLN A 40 3.95 -12.41 16.66
N TRP A 41 2.64 -12.39 16.89
CA TRP A 41 1.71 -11.55 16.14
C TRP A 41 1.93 -10.07 16.46
N GLU A 42 1.96 -9.23 15.43
CA GLU A 42 1.99 -7.77 15.58
C GLU A 42 0.70 -7.14 15.08
N PRO A 43 0.02 -6.28 15.86
CA PRO A 43 -1.12 -5.53 15.37
C PRO A 43 -0.69 -4.53 14.30
N LEU A 44 -1.31 -4.65 13.11
CA LEU A 44 -1.08 -3.72 12.01
C LEU A 44 -1.70 -2.35 12.33
N PRO A 45 -1.03 -1.23 11.97
CA PRO A 45 -1.54 0.13 12.20
C PRO A 45 -2.62 0.48 11.15
N TRP A 46 -3.76 -0.21 11.20
CA TRP A 46 -4.85 -0.09 10.23
C TRP A 46 -5.29 1.35 9.93
N PRO A 47 -5.45 2.26 10.92
CA PRO A 47 -5.87 3.63 10.62
C PRO A 47 -4.88 4.36 9.71
N TRP A 48 -3.58 4.14 9.91
CA TRP A 48 -2.53 4.71 9.07
C TRP A 48 -2.49 4.06 7.69
N LEU A 49 -2.59 2.73 7.62
CA LEU A 49 -2.61 2.00 6.34
C LEU A 49 -3.80 2.40 5.48
N LEU A 50 -4.99 2.52 6.08
CA LEU A 50 -6.20 2.99 5.40
C LEU A 50 -6.09 4.46 5.00
N GLY A 51 -5.52 5.31 5.85
CA GLY A 51 -5.28 6.72 5.52
C GLY A 51 -4.35 6.88 4.32
N VAL A 52 -3.18 6.24 4.36
CA VAL A 52 -2.19 6.30 3.27
C VAL A 52 -2.72 5.64 2.00
N GLY A 53 -3.40 4.50 2.12
CA GLY A 53 -4.03 3.82 0.97
C GLY A 53 -5.14 4.63 0.33
N GLY A 54 -5.97 5.29 1.14
CA GLY A 54 -6.99 6.22 0.65
C GLY A 54 -6.38 7.41 -0.07
N VAL A 55 -5.34 8.03 0.49
CA VAL A 55 -4.61 9.14 -0.16
C VAL A 55 -3.99 8.69 -1.48
N LEU A 56 -3.32 7.54 -1.50
CA LEU A 56 -2.72 7.00 -2.73
C LEU A 56 -3.77 6.68 -3.79
N MET A 57 -4.93 6.16 -3.38
CA MET A 57 -6.06 5.93 -4.27
C MET A 57 -6.58 7.24 -4.87
N VAL A 58 -6.78 8.29 -4.06
CA VAL A 58 -7.21 9.61 -4.54
C VAL A 58 -6.20 10.19 -5.52
N ILE A 59 -4.90 10.10 -5.24
CA ILE A 59 -3.84 10.53 -6.17
C ILE A 59 -3.91 9.75 -7.47
N THR A 60 -4.07 8.42 -7.40
CA THR A 60 -4.16 7.56 -8.57
C THR A 60 -5.36 7.90 -9.44
N LEU A 61 -6.54 8.10 -8.83
CA LEU A 61 -7.75 8.50 -9.54
C LEU A 61 -7.60 9.89 -10.16
N THR A 62 -7.06 10.84 -9.41
CA THR A 62 -6.79 12.21 -9.89
C THR A 62 -5.84 12.18 -11.09
N ALA A 63 -4.76 11.38 -11.02
CA ALA A 63 -3.82 11.22 -12.12
C ALA A 63 -4.47 10.62 -13.38
N ILE A 64 -5.34 9.63 -13.22
CA ILE A 64 -6.06 9.03 -14.35
C ILE A 64 -7.01 10.04 -15.00
N VAL A 65 -7.68 10.86 -14.19
CA VAL A 65 -8.61 11.88 -14.68
C VAL A 65 -7.86 13.04 -15.36
N LEU A 66 -6.72 13.48 -14.81
CA LEU A 66 -5.94 14.60 -15.34
C LEU A 66 -5.06 14.24 -16.53
N PHE A 67 -4.60 12.98 -16.61
CA PHE A 67 -3.70 12.50 -17.66
C PHE A 67 -4.27 11.29 -18.40
N PRO A 68 -5.47 11.43 -19.01
CA PRO A 68 -6.13 10.32 -19.67
C PRO A 68 -5.28 9.74 -20.82
N GLU A 69 -4.43 10.53 -21.47
CA GLU A 69 -3.53 10.08 -22.54
C GLU A 69 -2.42 9.13 -22.08
N ILE A 70 -1.98 9.22 -20.82
CA ILE A 70 -0.95 8.31 -20.26
C ILE A 70 -1.58 6.96 -19.90
N PHE A 71 -2.81 6.98 -19.40
CA PHE A 71 -3.49 5.78 -18.92
C PHE A 71 -4.47 5.18 -19.94
N GLY A 72 -4.83 5.92 -20.98
CA GLY A 72 -5.78 5.59 -22.03
C GLY A 72 -5.06 5.36 -23.35
N GLY A 73 -4.41 4.20 -23.49
CA GLY A 73 -4.00 3.72 -24.79
C GLY A 73 -5.23 3.36 -25.63
N PHE A 74 -5.59 4.26 -26.56
CA PHE A 74 -6.21 3.97 -27.85
C PHE A 74 -5.53 4.83 -28.90
#